data_AF-Q3SGB2-F1
#
_entry.id   AF-Q3SGB2-F1
#
_cell.length_a   1.000
_cell.length_b   1.000
_cell.length_c   1.000
_cell.angle_alpha   90.00
_cell.angle_beta   90.00
_cell.angle_gamma   90.00
#
_symmetry.space_group_name_H-M   'P 1'
#
loop_
_entity.id
_entity.type
_entity.pdbx_description
1 polymer ?
#
loop_
_entity_poly.entity_id
_entity_poly.type
_entity_poly.pdbx_seq_one_letter_code
_entity_poly.pdbx_strand_id
1 'polypeptide(L)' 'MPHVKVKENEPFDVALRRFKRSIEKVGLLTELRAREFYEKPTAERKRKLAAAVKRQSKRLRSQQLPPKMY' A
#
# COMPACT_ATOMS: atom_id res chain seq x y z
N MET A 1 5.19 2.30 -15.72
CA MET A 1 6.01 3.00 -14.70
C MET A 1 5.25 4.24 -14.22
N PRO A 2 5.39 4.64 -12.94
CA PRO A 2 4.67 5.79 -12.41
C PRO A 2 5.18 7.08 -13.07
N HIS A 3 4.26 7.85 -13.66
CA HIS A 3 4.52 9.17 -14.24
C HIS A 3 3.59 10.18 -13.55
N VAL A 4 4.15 11.32 -13.14
CA VAL A 4 3.41 12.42 -12.50
C VAL A 4 3.73 13.70 -13.25
N LYS A 5 2.71 14.33 -13.86
CA LYS A 5 2.83 15.68 -14.41
C LYS A 5 2.75 16.69 -13.27
N VAL A 6 3.74 17.56 -13.16
CA VAL A 6 3.76 18.69 -12.23
C VAL A 6 3.00 19.84 -12.88
N LYS A 7 2.09 20.47 -12.13
CA LYS A 7 1.41 21.70 -12.58
C LYS A 7 2.27 22.91 -12.20
N GLU A 8 2.21 23.98 -12.98
CA GLU A 8 3.05 25.18 -12.80
C GLU A 8 2.92 25.85 -11.42
N ASN A 9 1.75 25.72 -10.77
CA ASN A 9 1.47 26.30 -9.45
C ASN A 9 1.41 25.25 -8.31
N GLU A 10 2.01 24.07 -8.49
CA GLU A 10 2.05 23.04 -7.44
C GLU A 10 3.35 23.13 -6.62
N PRO A 11 3.27 23.24 -5.27
CA PRO A 11 4.46 23.14 -4.43
C PRO A 11 5.15 21.78 -4.63
N PHE A 12 6.48 21.78 -4.72
CA PHE A 12 7.29 20.59 -5.00
C PHE A 12 6.94 19.40 -4.10
N ASP A 13 6.70 19.64 -2.81
CA ASP A 13 6.37 18.60 -1.83
C ASP A 13 5.07 17.86 -2.17
N VAL A 14 4.09 18.55 -2.77
CA VAL A 14 2.81 17.94 -3.17
C VAL A 14 3.01 17.02 -4.37
N ALA A 15 3.81 17.45 -5.34
CA ALA A 15 4.19 16.62 -6.49
C ALA A 15 4.97 15.38 -6.04
N LEU A 16 5.94 15.53 -5.14
CA LEU A 16 6.70 14.42 -4.55
C LEU A 16 5.80 13.45 -3.81
N ARG A 17 4.85 13.95 -3.02
CA ARG A 17 3.86 13.12 -2.32
C ARG A 17 2.99 12.32 -3.29
N ARG A 18 2.56 12.92 -4.41
CA ARG A 18 1.80 12.21 -5.46
C ARG A 18 2.64 11.12 -6.12
N PHE A 19 3.92 11.39 -6.36
CA PHE A 19 4.86 10.42 -6.92
C PHE A 19 5.13 9.25 -5.97
N LYS A 20 5.35 9.52 -4.67
CA LYS A 20 5.49 8.46 -3.66
C LYS A 20 4.23 7.59 -3.60
N ARG A 21 3.03 8.20 -3.59
CA ARG A 21 1.75 7.47 -3.61
C ARG A 21 1.57 6.64 -4.88
N SER A 22 2.03 7.10 -6.04
CA SER A 22 1.91 6.32 -7.29
C SER A 22 2.84 5.11 -7.30
N ILE A 23 4.08 5.23 -6.78
CA ILE A 23 4.99 4.10 -6.54
C ILE A 23 4.36 3.09 -5.58
N GLU A 24 3.82 3.56 -4.45
CA GLU A 24 3.17 2.72 -3.44
C GLU A 24 1.92 2.01 -4.01
N LYS A 25 1.10 2.71 -4.81
CA LYS A 25 -0.11 2.14 -5.43
C LYS A 25 0.22 1.02 -6.41
N VAL A 26 1.29 1.16 -7.20
CA VAL A 26 1.75 0.11 -8.10
C VAL A 26 2.33 -1.07 -7.32
N GLY A 27 2.86 -0.83 -6.11
CA GLY A 27 3.49 -1.87 -5.30
C GLY A 27 4.92 -2.20 -5.76
N LEU A 28 5.57 -1.32 -6.52
CA LEU A 28 6.90 -1.56 -7.08
C LEU A 28 7.92 -1.96 -6.00
N LEU A 29 7.96 -1.25 -4.88
CA LEU A 29 8.86 -1.56 -3.76
C LEU A 29 8.54 -2.92 -3.10
N THR A 30 7.26 -3.30 -3.04
CA THR A 30 6.87 -4.60 -2.50
C THR A 30 7.25 -5.73 -3.44
N GLU A 31 7.18 -5.50 -4.75
CA GLU A 31 7.58 -6.44 -5.78
C GLU A 31 9.10 -6.62 -5.81
N LEU A 32 9.87 -5.53 -5.74
CA LEU A 32 11.33 -5.60 -5.68
C LEU A 32 11.79 -6.43 -4.48
N ARG A 33 11.26 -6.17 -3.28
CA ARG A 33 11.57 -6.96 -2.07
C ARG A 33 11.19 -8.43 -2.20
N ALA A 34 10.08 -8.73 -2.85
CA ALA A 34 9.66 -10.13 -3.08
C ALA A 34 10.56 -10.87 -4.07
N ARG A 35 11.31 -10.15 -4.92
CA ARG A 35 12.24 -10.70 -5.92
C ARG A 35 13.68 -10.82 -5.41
N GLU A 36 14.03 -10.22 -4.27
CA GLU A 36 15.38 -10.27 -3.70
C GLU A 36 15.85 -11.69 -3.42
N PHE A 37 14.93 -12.59 -3.08
CA PHE A 37 15.21 -14.00 -2.81
C PHE A 37 14.07 -14.88 -3.32
N TYR A 38 14.38 -16.15 -3.59
CA TYR A 38 13.37 -17.13 -3.95
C TYR A 38 12.49 -17.46 -2.73
N GLU A 39 11.17 -17.31 -2.91
CA GLU A 39 10.19 -17.70 -1.91
C GLU A 39 9.49 -19.00 -2.33
N LYS A 40 9.44 -20.00 -1.44
CA LYS A 40 8.73 -21.26 -1.69
C LYS A 40 7.24 -20.98 -1.92
N PRO A 41 6.53 -21.72 -2.80
CA PRO A 41 5.11 -21.50 -3.07
C PRO A 41 4.21 -21.58 -1.82
N THR A 42 4.60 -22.36 -0.81
CA THR A 42 3.92 -22.44 0.49
C THR A 42 4.07 -21.16 1.30
N ALA A 43 5.26 -20.56 1.32
CA ALA A 43 5.53 -19.30 1.99
C ALA A 43 4.78 -18.14 1.30
N GLU A 44 4.78 -18.10 -0.02
CA GLU A 44 4.02 -17.10 -0.78
C GLU A 44 2.52 -17.15 -0.47
N ARG A 45 1.93 -18.37 -0.42
CA ARG A 45 0.51 -18.54 -0.05
C ARG A 45 0.22 -18.04 1.36
N LYS A 46 1.07 -18.37 2.34
CA LYS A 46 0.92 -17.90 3.74
C LYS A 46 1.01 -16.38 3.83
N ARG A 47 1.96 -15.76 3.13
CA ARG A 47 2.14 -14.30 3.07
C ARG A 47 0.93 -13.60 2.44
N LYS A 48 0.42 -14.11 1.31
CA LYS A 48 -0.78 -13.58 0.65
C LYS A 48 -2.02 -13.68 1.55
N LEU A 49 -2.19 -14.80 2.25
CA LEU A 49 -3.28 -15.00 3.21
C LEU A 49 -3.18 -14.00 4.38
N ALA A 50 -2.02 -13.88 5.00
CA ALA A 50 -1.79 -12.92 6.10
C ALA A 50 -2.06 -11.47 5.66
N ALA A 51 -1.62 -11.10 4.45
CA ALA A 51 -1.92 -9.79 3.87
C ALA A 51 -3.42 -9.58 3.63
N ALA A 52 -4.15 -10.61 3.17
CA ALA A 52 -5.60 -10.56 2.99
C ALA A 52 -6.35 -10.39 4.32
N VAL A 53 -6.00 -11.17 5.34
CA VAL A 53 -6.56 -11.06 6.71
C VAL A 53 -6.32 -9.66 7.27
N LYS A 54 -5.10 -9.12 7.13
CA LYS A 54 -4.77 -7.75 7.56
C LYS A 54 -5.59 -6.68 6.83
N ARG A 55 -5.86 -6.86 5.53
CA ARG A 55 -6.73 -5.94 4.77
C ARG A 55 -8.18 -6.00 5.26
N GLN A 56 -8.70 -7.20 5.52
CA GLN A 56 -10.05 -7.40 6.03
C GLN A 56 -10.21 -6.79 7.43
N SER A 57 -9.28 -7.04 8.36
CA SER A 57 -9.34 -6.49 9.71
C SER A 57 -9.31 -4.96 9.71
N LYS A 58 -8.48 -4.35 8.85
CA LYS A 58 -8.45 -2.89 8.66
C LYS A 58 -9.79 -2.36 8.14
N ARG A 59 -10.42 -3.05 7.18
CA ARG A 59 -11.73 -2.68 6.64
C ARG A 59 -12.83 -2.75 7.72
N LEU A 60 -12.87 -3.84 8.48
CA LEU A 60 -13.84 -3.99 9.57
C LEU A 60 -13.66 -2.91 10.63
N ARG A 61 -12.41 -2.60 11.02
CA ARG A 61 -12.11 -1.51 11.96
C ARG A 61 -12.57 -0.14 11.45
N SER A 62 -12.46 0.15 10.15
CA SER A 62 -12.97 1.41 9.58
C SER A 62 -14.49 1.52 9.54
N GLN A 63 -15.21 0.40 9.66
CA GLN A 63 -16.67 0.34 9.68
C GLN A 63 -17.25 0.35 11.10
N GLN A 64 -16.41 0.16 12.13
CA GLN A 64 -16.84 0.21 13.52
C GLN A 64 -17.23 1.64 13.88
N LEU A 65 -18.42 1.80 14.45
CA LEU A 65 -18.84 3.05 15.06
C LEU A 65 -17.85 3.40 16.19
N PRO A 66 -17.61 4.70 16.46
CA PRO A 66 -16.85 5.09 17.64
C PRO A 66 -17.50 4.45 18.88
N PRO A 67 -16.70 4.03 19.88
CA PRO A 67 -17.26 3.50 21.11
C PRO A 67 -18.23 4.54 21.69
N LYS A 68 -19.44 4.11 22.10
CA LYS A 68 -20.38 5.00 22.78
C LYS A 68 -19.72 5.44 24.10
N MET A 69 -19.39 6.72 24.20
CA MET A 69 -19.02 7.38 25.47
C MET A 69 -20.31 7.80 26.18
N TYR A 70 -21.05 6.82 26.70
CA TYR A 70 -22.20 7.07 27.57
C TYR A 70 -21.72 7.37 29.00
#